data_AF-A0AA87VZM5-F1
#
_entry.id   AF-A0AA87VZM5-F1
#
_cell.length_a   1.000
_cell.length_b   1.000
_cell.length_c   1.000
_cell.angle_alpha   90.00
_cell.angle_beta   90.00
_cell.angle_gamma   90.00
#
_symmetry.space_group_name_H-M   'P 1'
#
loop_
_entity.id
_entity.type
_entity.pdbx_description
1 polymer ?
#
loop_
_entity_poly.entity_id
_entity_poly.type
_entity_poly.pdbx_seq_one_letter_code
_entity_poly.pdbx_strand_id
1 'polypeptide(L)'
;MGRTLEQALAQLRDFDAAHPRLEMPASLQSARRKLVMEAGQALWMFVVQREATGLRDSRHIMRTYNVPAEVQLCMGLAPASSKPSTR
;
A
#
# COMPACT_ATOMS: atom_id res chain seq x y z
N MET A 1 -6.84 11.90 3.15
CA MET A 1 -6.09 10.79 3.75
C MET A 1 -6.65 9.45 3.31
N GLY A 2 -7.96 9.16 3.47
CA GLY A 2 -8.59 7.99 2.84
C GLY A 2 -8.35 7.89 1.32
N ARG A 3 -8.49 9.01 0.59
CA ARG A 3 -8.19 9.08 -0.86
C ARG A 3 -6.79 8.58 -1.26
N THR A 4 -5.77 8.82 -0.43
CA THR A 4 -4.40 8.38 -0.72
C THR A 4 -4.28 6.86 -0.59
N LEU A 5 -4.91 6.28 0.43
CA LEU A 5 -5.00 4.83 0.57
C LEU A 5 -5.80 4.21 -0.58
N GLU A 6 -6.94 4.79 -0.94
CA GLU A 6 -7.78 4.34 -2.05
C GLU A 6 -7.02 4.36 -3.38
N GLN A 7 -6.28 5.44 -3.66
CA GLN A 7 -5.45 5.56 -4.85
C GLN A 7 -4.32 4.54 -4.88
N ALA A 8 -3.63 4.32 -3.77
CA ALA A 8 -2.55 3.33 -3.70
C ALA A 8 -3.07 1.90 -3.90
N LEU A 9 -4.22 1.57 -3.30
CA LEU A 9 -4.87 0.27 -3.49
C LEU A 9 -5.44 0.11 -4.91
N ALA A 10 -5.90 1.19 -5.55
CA ALA A 10 -6.30 1.18 -6.95
C ALA A 10 -5.09 0.92 -7.86
N GLN A 11 -3.98 1.64 -7.67
CA GLN A 11 -2.77 1.41 -8.48
C GLN A 11 -2.24 -0.02 -8.34
N LEU A 12 -2.25 -0.59 -7.13
CA LEU A 12 -1.85 -1.98 -6.92
C LEU A 12 -2.79 -2.97 -7.64
N ARG A 13 -4.12 -2.75 -7.58
CA ARG A 13 -5.08 -3.62 -8.25
C ARG A 13 -4.94 -3.55 -9.77
N ASP A 14 -4.75 -2.35 -10.31
CA ASP A 14 -4.63 -2.12 -11.75
C ASP A 14 -3.33 -2.75 -12.27
N PHE A 15 -2.26 -2.65 -11.49
CA PHE A 15 -0.99 -3.31 -11.79
C PHE A 15 -1.13 -4.85 -11.80
N ASP A 16 -1.80 -5.42 -10.80
CA ASP A 16 -2.04 -6.86 -10.70
C ASP A 16 -2.97 -7.39 -11.80
N ALA A 17 -3.95 -6.58 -12.22
CA ALA A 17 -4.84 -6.92 -13.33
C ALA A 17 -4.12 -6.89 -14.69
N ALA A 18 -3.19 -5.96 -14.86
CA ALA A 18 -2.38 -5.84 -16.09
C ALA A 18 -1.27 -6.89 -16.17
N HIS A 19 -0.79 -7.42 -15.04
CA HIS A 19 0.35 -8.34 -15.00
C HIS A 19 0.04 -9.59 -14.15
N PRO A 20 -0.48 -10.66 -14.78
CA PRO A 20 -0.73 -11.93 -14.10
C PRO A 20 0.55 -12.45 -13.40
N ARG A 21 0.44 -12.79 -12.12
CA ARG A 21 1.59 -13.18 -11.27
C ARG A 21 2.42 -14.35 -11.81
N LEU A 22 1.81 -15.25 -12.58
CA LEU A 22 2.45 -16.46 -13.12
C LEU A 22 3.50 -16.14 -14.21
N GLU A 23 3.37 -15.01 -14.89
CA GLU A 23 4.21 -14.66 -16.06
C GLU A 23 5.06 -13.41 -15.78
N MET A 24 5.12 -12.96 -14.52
CA MET A 24 5.67 -11.67 -14.19
C MET A 24 7.21 -11.69 -14.09
N PRO A 25 7.93 -10.99 -14.99
CA PRO A 25 9.38 -10.88 -14.92
C PRO A 25 9.84 -10.23 -13.61
N ALA A 26 11.05 -10.56 -13.17
CA ALA A 26 11.61 -10.10 -11.90
C ALA A 26 11.64 -8.56 -11.74
N SER A 27 11.79 -7.82 -12.86
CA SER A 27 11.72 -6.36 -12.89
C SER A 27 10.33 -5.80 -12.59
N LEU A 28 9.27 -6.49 -12.98
CA LEU A 28 7.90 -6.11 -12.64
C LEU A 28 7.52 -6.55 -11.22
N GLN A 29 8.12 -7.64 -10.71
CA GLN A 29 7.95 -8.01 -9.30
C GLN A 29 8.52 -6.96 -8.34
N SER A 30 9.65 -6.32 -8.67
CA SER A 30 10.19 -5.22 -7.85
C SER A 30 9.30 -3.97 -7.93
N ALA A 31 8.74 -3.63 -9.10
CA ALA A 31 7.77 -2.56 -9.25
C ALA A 31 6.50 -2.81 -8.43
N ARG A 32 5.97 -4.04 -8.46
CA ARG A 32 4.85 -4.46 -7.63
C ARG A 32 5.15 -4.32 -6.13
N ARG A 33 6.33 -4.78 -5.70
CA ARG A 33 6.75 -4.67 -4.28
C ARG A 33 6.78 -3.22 -3.83
N LYS A 34 7.21 -2.29 -4.69
CA LYS A 34 7.16 -0.86 -4.42
C LYS A 34 5.72 -0.39 -4.19
N LEU A 35 4.78 -0.76 -5.06
CA LEU A 35 3.36 -0.42 -4.91
C LEU A 35 2.77 -0.98 -3.59
N VAL A 36 3.12 -2.21 -3.21
CA VAL A 36 2.71 -2.81 -1.93
C VAL A 36 3.25 -1.99 -0.74
N MET A 37 4.51 -1.55 -0.80
CA MET A 37 5.08 -0.72 0.26
C MET A 37 4.43 0.68 0.35
N GLU A 38 4.15 1.31 -0.79
CA GLU A 38 3.45 2.60 -0.84
C GLU A 38 2.03 2.49 -0.27
N ALA A 39 1.29 1.44 -0.64
CA ALA A 39 -0.02 1.14 -0.07
C ALA A 39 0.06 0.87 1.45
N GLY A 40 1.09 0.15 1.90
CA GLY A 40 1.34 -0.13 3.33
C GLY A 40 1.61 1.14 4.13
N GLN A 41 2.39 2.08 3.58
CA GLN A 41 2.63 3.39 4.20
C GLN A 41 1.35 4.23 4.25
N ALA A 42 0.57 4.29 3.15
CA ALA A 42 -0.69 5.02 3.11
C ALA A 42 -1.69 4.46 4.13
N LEU A 43 -1.74 3.14 4.26
CA LEU A 43 -2.57 2.45 5.26
C LEU A 43 -2.14 2.81 6.68
N TRP A 44 -0.84 2.77 6.97
CA TRP A 44 -0.30 3.13 8.29
C TRP A 44 -0.68 4.57 8.67
N MET A 45 -0.44 5.54 7.78
CA MET A 45 -0.79 6.94 8.04
C MET A 45 -2.30 7.12 8.29
N PHE A 46 -3.14 6.41 7.53
CA PHE A 46 -4.59 6.47 7.69
C PHE A 46 -5.05 5.88 9.04
N VAL A 47 -4.48 4.74 9.45
CA VAL A 47 -4.76 4.12 10.76
C VAL A 47 -4.33 5.02 11.90
N VAL A 48 -3.09 5.53 11.88
CA VAL A 48 -2.55 6.44 12.91
C VAL A 48 -3.43 7.67 13.07
N GLN A 49 -3.85 8.29 11.95
CA GLN A 49 -4.74 9.45 12.00
C GLN A 49 -6.08 9.11 12.63
N ARG A 50 -6.70 7.98 12.25
CA ARG A 50 -7.99 7.57 12.82
C ARG A 50 -7.87 7.30 14.32
N GLU A 51 -6.83 6.59 14.74
CA GLU A 51 -6.59 6.30 16.16
C GLU A 51 -6.36 7.58 16.98
N ALA A 52 -5.62 8.55 16.45
CA ALA A 52 -5.42 9.86 17.09
C ALA A 52 -6.73 10.65 17.26
N THR A 53 -7.72 10.42 16.40
CA THR A 53 -9.07 11.03 16.49
C THR A 53 -10.08 10.17 17.28
N GLY A 54 -9.63 9.07 17.89
CA GLY A 54 -10.47 8.18 18.71
C GLY A 54 -11.21 7.09 17.94
N LEU A 55 -10.99 6.96 16.63
CA LEU A 55 -11.64 5.97 15.76
C LEU A 55 -10.78 4.69 15.64
N ARG A 56 -10.83 3.82 16.65
CA ARG A 56 -9.88 2.69 16.83
C ARG A 56 -10.23 1.36 16.15
N ASP A 57 -11.19 1.33 15.23
CA ASP A 57 -11.57 0.08 14.55
C ASP A 57 -10.74 -0.17 13.28
N SER A 58 -9.50 -0.58 13.49
CA SER A 58 -8.54 -0.88 12.42
C SER A 58 -8.93 -2.15 11.63
N ARG A 59 -9.64 -3.10 12.25
CA ARG A 59 -10.14 -4.30 11.56
C ARG A 59 -11.26 -3.97 10.58
N HIS A 60 -12.15 -3.05 10.95
CA HIS A 60 -13.18 -2.55 10.03
C HIS A 60 -12.55 -1.87 8.81
N ILE A 61 -11.48 -1.08 8.98
CA ILE A 61 -10.76 -0.46 7.85
C ILE A 61 -10.30 -1.50 6.84
N MET A 62 -9.64 -2.56 7.31
CA MET A 62 -9.07 -3.58 6.42
C MET A 62 -10.15 -4.26 5.56
N ARG A 63 -11.34 -4.48 6.12
CA ARG A 63 -12.48 -5.03 5.37
C ARG A 63 -13.10 -4.00 4.42
N THR A 64 -13.37 -2.79 4.90
CA THR A 64 -14.06 -1.74 4.12
C THR A 64 -13.25 -1.32 2.90
N TYR A 65 -11.93 -1.26 3.02
CA TYR A 65 -11.03 -0.90 1.91
C TYR A 65 -10.50 -2.12 1.12
N ASN A 66 -10.95 -3.34 1.47
CA ASN A 66 -10.50 -4.60 0.88
C ASN A 66 -8.96 -4.71 0.78
N VAL A 67 -8.28 -4.44 1.90
CA VAL A 67 -6.82 -4.33 1.95
C VAL A 67 -6.17 -5.71 1.77
N PRO A 68 -5.32 -5.93 0.76
CA PRO A 68 -4.61 -7.19 0.57
C PRO A 68 -3.72 -7.55 1.76
N ALA A 69 -3.59 -8.85 2.09
CA ALA A 69 -2.81 -9.32 3.24
C ALA A 69 -1.34 -8.83 3.21
N GLU A 70 -0.72 -8.81 2.04
CA GLU A 70 0.66 -8.29 1.87
C GLU A 70 0.79 -6.79 2.22
N VAL A 71 -0.25 -5.99 1.94
CA VAL A 71 -0.29 -4.57 2.29
C VAL A 71 -0.45 -4.40 3.80
N GLN A 72 -1.25 -5.26 4.44
CA GLN A 72 -1.39 -5.28 5.90
C GLN A 72 -0.06 -5.63 6.59
N LEU A 73 0.68 -6.60 6.04
CA LEU A 73 2.01 -6.98 6.56
C LEU A 73 3.06 -5.89 6.37
N CYS A 74 2.91 -5.05 5.34
CA CYS A 74 3.77 -3.88 5.14
C CYS A 74 3.34 -2.63 5.91
N MET A 75 2.25 -2.69 6.68
CA MET A 75 1.80 -1.56 7.49
C MET A 75 2.88 -1.19 8.52
N GLY A 76 3.35 0.06 8.49
CA GLY A 76 4.42 0.55 9.36
C GLY A 76 5.85 0.27 8.84
N LEU A 77 6.00 -0.44 7.72
CA LEU A 77 7.26 -0.51 6.99
C LEU A 77 7.38 0.71 6.07
N ALA A 78 8.38 1.54 6.28
CA ALA A 78 8.63 2.67 5.39
C ALA A 78 9.17 2.16 4.04
N PRO A 79 8.59 2.54 2.89
CA PRO A 79 9.22 2.33 1.59
C PRO A 79 10.62 2.92 1.60
N ALA A 80 11.57 2.23 0.97
CA ALA A 80 12.91 2.77 0.78
C ALA A 80 12.78 4.16 0.15
N SER A 81 13.25 5.18 0.87
CA SER A 81 13.23 6.56 0.39
C SER A 81 13.93 6.60 -0.95
N SER A 82 13.17 6.82 -2.02
CA SER A 82 13.72 7.10 -3.33
C SER A 82 14.31 8.51 -3.27
N LYS A 83 15.47 8.69 -2.62
CA LYS A 83 16.20 9.96 -2.69
C LYS A 83 16.49 10.22 -4.17
N PRO A 84 16.10 11.37 -4.73
CA PRO A 84 16.64 11.78 -6.01
C PRO A 84 18.14 12.00 -5.78
N SER A 85 18.99 11.26 -6.50
CA SER A 85 20.40 11.60 -6.62
C SER A 85 20.48 12.97 -7.30
N THR A 86 20.52 14.03 -6.50
CA THR A 86 20.94 15.34 -6.99
C THR A 86 22.41 15.23 -7.37
N ARG A 87 22.65 15.54 -8.64
CA ARG A 87 23.90 15.52 -9.38
C ARG A 87 24.93 16.50 -8.83
#